data_AF-A0A6L3EJA7-F1
#
_entry.id   AF-A0A6L3EJA7-F1
#
_cell.length_a   1.000
_cell.length_b   1.000
_cell.length_c   1.000
_cell.angle_alpha   90.00
_cell.angle_beta   90.00
_cell.angle_gamma   90.00
#
_symmetry.space_group_name_H-M   'P 1'
#
loop_
_entity.id
_entity.type
_entity.pdbx_description
1 polymer ?
#
loop_
_entity_poly.entity_id
_entity_poly.type
_entity_poly.pdbx_seq_one_letter_code
_entity_poly.pdbx_strand_id
1 'polypeptide(L)'
;MLIPAPTGQTTPENPCVSRFARFKNNLNDRLFQQICSRNLVYNTCWEDPAVDRKALEIEQDEVMLVITSAGCNVLDYLLKGPTRIHAVDANPRQNALLELKLVCIRALDFEDFFQIFGHGGHVAMSRIYCRELRPRLSDFARAYWDRNHSWFEQRNRRDSFYYRGLSGVVARLFRLYTTARPRLKVSLLKLMEADTLEDQREIYDREIRPMIFSQQMNWILSRQMTMNLLGVPHPKRREVERQHRDGVAGFVRDAIDYVFRQLPISNNYFYTVYIRG
;
A
#
# COMPACT_ATOMS: atom_id res chain seq x y z
N MET A 1 20.03 -45.71 15.21
CA MET A 1 20.97 -45.12 16.18
C MET A 1 20.67 -43.63 16.23
N LEU A 2 19.89 -43.21 17.22
CA LEU A 2 19.37 -41.84 17.36
C LEU A 2 20.42 -40.96 18.04
N ILE A 3 20.74 -39.82 17.44
CA ILE A 3 21.63 -38.78 17.99
C ILE A 3 20.76 -37.83 18.84
N PRO A 4 21.08 -37.56 20.12
CA PRO A 4 20.28 -36.67 20.95
C PRO A 4 20.52 -35.18 20.62
N ALA A 5 19.46 -34.38 20.70
CA ALA A 5 19.50 -32.94 20.55
C ALA A 5 20.15 -32.25 21.77
N PRO A 6 20.92 -31.15 21.59
CA PRO A 6 21.54 -30.44 22.69
C PRO A 6 20.52 -29.57 23.45
N THR A 7 20.48 -29.73 24.77
CA THR A 7 19.75 -28.90 25.73
C THR A 7 20.40 -27.52 25.82
N GLY A 8 19.79 -26.51 25.18
CA GLY A 8 20.16 -25.10 25.33
C GLY A 8 19.67 -24.54 26.66
N GLN A 9 20.61 -24.19 27.55
CA GLN A 9 20.36 -23.41 28.75
C GLN A 9 19.87 -22.01 28.37
N THR A 10 18.66 -21.63 28.78
CA THR A 10 18.15 -20.27 28.68
C THR A 10 18.79 -19.40 29.76
N THR A 11 19.65 -18.48 29.38
CA THR A 11 20.07 -17.36 30.26
C THR A 11 18.85 -16.52 30.65
N PRO A 12 18.67 -16.17 31.94
CA PRO A 12 17.50 -15.40 32.37
C PRO A 12 17.56 -13.96 31.83
N GLU A 13 16.57 -13.59 31.02
CA GLU A 13 16.37 -12.21 30.55
C GLU A 13 16.12 -11.27 31.73
N ASN A 14 16.84 -10.14 31.74
CA ASN A 14 16.79 -9.14 32.80
C ASN A 14 15.38 -8.49 32.86
N PRO A 15 14.59 -8.68 33.94
CA PRO A 15 13.16 -8.36 33.96
C PRO A 15 12.84 -6.88 33.77
N CYS A 16 13.77 -5.98 34.10
CA CYS A 16 13.62 -4.54 33.91
C CYS A 16 13.63 -4.11 32.43
N VAL A 17 14.41 -4.81 31.59
CA VAL A 17 14.46 -4.59 30.13
C VAL A 17 13.19 -5.10 29.45
N SER A 18 12.62 -6.20 29.95
CA SER A 18 11.38 -6.79 29.43
C SER A 18 10.14 -5.89 29.62
N ARG A 19 10.07 -5.17 30.76
CA ARG A 19 8.90 -4.36 31.13
C ARG A 19 8.82 -3.07 30.31
N PHE A 20 9.96 -2.46 30.02
CA PHE A 20 10.06 -1.25 29.20
C PHE A 20 9.79 -1.54 27.71
N ALA A 21 10.29 -2.66 27.20
CA ALA A 21 10.00 -3.13 25.85
C ALA A 21 8.51 -3.45 25.66
N ARG A 22 7.89 -4.17 26.62
CA ARG A 22 6.46 -4.51 26.60
C ARG A 22 5.55 -3.28 26.68
N PHE A 23 5.94 -2.26 27.43
CA PHE A 23 5.20 -1.00 27.53
C PHE A 23 5.29 -0.15 26.25
N LYS A 24 6.48 -0.01 25.66
CA LYS A 24 6.67 0.68 24.37
C LYS A 24 5.90 0.00 23.22
N ASN A 25 5.86 -1.33 23.21
CA ASN A 25 5.13 -2.09 22.18
C ASN A 25 3.61 -1.86 22.29
N ASN A 26 3.06 -1.89 23.50
CA ASN A 26 1.63 -1.62 23.73
C ASN A 26 1.22 -0.18 23.37
N LEU A 27 2.09 0.81 23.58
CA LEU A 27 1.85 2.21 23.17
C LEU A 27 1.89 2.36 21.64
N ASN A 28 2.86 1.73 20.99
CA ASN A 28 2.98 1.75 19.52
C ASN A 28 1.81 1.05 18.83
N ASP A 29 1.36 -0.09 19.37
CA ASP A 29 0.23 -0.85 18.84
C ASP A 29 -1.08 -0.09 19.02
N ARG A 30 -1.29 0.55 20.18
CA ARG A 30 -2.46 1.43 20.42
C ARG A 30 -2.45 2.65 19.52
N LEU A 31 -1.29 3.29 19.34
CA LEU A 31 -1.14 4.41 18.43
C LEU A 31 -1.43 3.99 16.99
N PHE A 32 -0.91 2.85 16.55
CA PHE A 32 -1.17 2.28 15.23
C PHE A 32 -2.65 1.97 15.02
N GLN A 33 -3.30 1.29 15.98
CA GLN A 33 -4.73 1.04 15.95
C GLN A 33 -5.53 2.35 15.92
N GLN A 34 -5.13 3.35 16.68
CA GLN A 34 -5.80 4.65 16.70
C GLN A 34 -5.63 5.44 15.39
N ILE A 35 -4.46 5.37 14.75
CA ILE A 35 -4.21 5.98 13.45
C ILE A 35 -5.01 5.26 12.35
N CYS A 36 -4.93 3.93 12.31
CA CYS A 36 -5.62 3.13 11.30
C CYS A 36 -7.15 3.19 11.47
N SER A 37 -7.66 3.14 12.70
CA SER A 37 -9.10 3.21 12.98
C SER A 37 -9.72 4.58 12.78
N ARG A 38 -8.93 5.64 12.57
CA ARG A 38 -9.42 7.01 12.32
C ARG A 38 -9.26 7.45 10.86
N ASN A 39 -8.35 6.84 10.13
CA ASN A 39 -8.01 7.25 8.76
C ASN A 39 -8.39 6.17 7.75
N LEU A 40 -8.63 6.58 6.51
CA LEU A 40 -8.53 5.66 5.38
C LEU A 40 -7.06 5.25 5.23
N VAL A 41 -6.77 3.96 5.28
CA VAL A 41 -5.38 3.47 5.26
C VAL A 41 -4.89 3.41 3.83
N TYR A 42 -5.57 2.65 2.97
CA TYR A 42 -5.22 2.44 1.56
C TYR A 42 -6.20 3.19 0.65
N ASN A 43 -5.68 4.04 -0.24
CA ASN A 43 -6.47 4.68 -1.29
C ASN A 43 -6.51 3.85 -2.58
N THR A 44 -5.47 3.07 -2.83
CA THR A 44 -5.43 1.99 -3.82
C THR A 44 -4.76 0.76 -3.21
N CYS A 45 -5.09 -0.44 -3.72
CA CYS A 45 -4.28 -1.63 -3.49
C CYS A 45 -2.93 -1.44 -4.19
N TRP A 46 -1.87 -2.05 -3.64
CA TRP A 46 -0.52 -2.01 -4.19
C TRP A 46 -0.07 -3.39 -4.67
N GLU A 47 -0.83 -4.42 -4.32
CA GLU A 47 -0.67 -5.80 -4.74
C GLU A 47 -1.10 -5.95 -6.20
N ASP A 48 -0.29 -6.64 -7.00
CA ASP A 48 -0.59 -6.91 -8.40
C ASP A 48 -1.66 -8.02 -8.52
N PRO A 49 -2.90 -7.70 -8.90
CA PRO A 49 -3.94 -8.70 -8.99
C PRO A 49 -3.69 -9.71 -10.13
N ALA A 50 -2.83 -9.41 -11.10
CA ALA A 50 -2.45 -10.38 -12.13
C ALA A 50 -1.63 -11.55 -11.55
N VAL A 51 -0.83 -11.29 -10.51
CA VAL A 51 -0.12 -12.33 -9.76
C VAL A 51 -1.12 -13.10 -8.90
N ASP A 52 -2.02 -12.39 -8.21
CA ASP A 52 -3.04 -13.03 -7.36
C ASP A 52 -3.93 -13.99 -8.17
N ARG A 53 -4.39 -13.59 -9.36
CA ARG A 53 -5.20 -14.47 -10.23
C ARG A 53 -4.47 -15.72 -10.69
N LYS A 54 -3.14 -15.67 -10.85
CA LYS A 54 -2.33 -16.85 -11.20
C LYS A 54 -2.14 -17.76 -9.99
N ALA A 55 -1.96 -17.19 -8.80
CA ALA A 55 -1.72 -17.94 -7.58
C ALA A 55 -2.99 -18.57 -7.00
N LEU A 56 -4.13 -17.87 -7.14
CA LEU A 56 -5.40 -18.27 -6.57
C LEU A 56 -6.27 -19.08 -7.53
N GLU A 57 -5.98 -19.07 -8.84
CA GLU A 57 -6.70 -19.83 -9.87
C GLU A 57 -8.23 -19.67 -9.79
N ILE A 58 -8.71 -18.44 -9.57
CA ILE A 58 -10.12 -18.13 -9.24
C ILE A 58 -11.09 -18.64 -10.33
N GLU A 59 -12.10 -19.42 -9.92
CA GLU A 59 -13.14 -20.00 -10.78
C GLU A 59 -14.56 -19.45 -10.50
N GLN A 60 -15.53 -19.77 -11.38
CA GLN A 60 -16.86 -19.13 -11.39
C GLN A 60 -17.81 -19.61 -10.28
N ASP A 61 -17.62 -20.81 -9.76
CA ASP A 61 -18.44 -21.44 -8.72
C ASP A 61 -17.91 -21.20 -7.30
N GLU A 62 -16.87 -20.40 -7.16
CA GLU A 62 -16.22 -20.16 -5.87
C GLU A 62 -16.88 -19.05 -5.03
N VAL A 63 -16.75 -19.19 -3.71
CA VAL A 63 -17.09 -18.16 -2.73
C VAL A 63 -15.82 -17.74 -2.00
N MET A 64 -15.45 -16.47 -2.15
CA MET A 64 -14.19 -15.94 -1.63
C MET A 64 -14.40 -15.08 -0.40
N LEU A 65 -13.45 -15.11 0.53
CA LEU A 65 -13.30 -14.11 1.59
C LEU A 65 -12.05 -13.28 1.29
N VAL A 66 -12.23 -11.97 1.11
CA VAL A 66 -11.14 -11.07 0.70
C VAL A 66 -11.06 -9.91 1.67
N ILE A 67 -9.85 -9.57 2.11
CA ILE A 67 -9.63 -8.35 2.91
C ILE A 67 -9.88 -7.15 2.00
N THR A 68 -10.82 -6.28 2.37
CA THR A 68 -11.27 -5.20 1.48
C THR A 68 -10.12 -4.31 1.03
N SER A 69 -9.27 -3.84 1.95
CA SER A 69 -8.22 -2.86 1.64
C SER A 69 -8.82 -1.67 0.86
N ALA A 70 -8.27 -1.24 -0.27
CA ALA A 70 -8.88 -0.19 -1.08
C ALA A 70 -10.02 -0.69 -2.01
N GLY A 71 -10.31 -2.00 -2.02
CA GLY A 71 -11.32 -2.63 -2.86
C GLY A 71 -10.91 -2.90 -4.31
N CYS A 72 -9.70 -2.52 -4.73
CA CYS A 72 -9.26 -2.71 -6.12
C CYS A 72 -9.19 -4.20 -6.50
N ASN A 73 -8.52 -5.02 -5.67
CA ASN A 73 -8.37 -6.45 -5.96
C ASN A 73 -9.71 -7.19 -5.84
N VAL A 74 -10.60 -6.77 -4.93
CA VAL A 74 -11.98 -7.30 -4.85
C VAL A 74 -12.70 -7.12 -6.20
N LEU A 75 -12.66 -5.91 -6.76
CA LEU A 75 -13.30 -5.62 -8.05
C LEU A 75 -12.61 -6.35 -9.22
N ASP A 76 -11.30 -6.51 -9.15
CA ASP A 76 -10.54 -7.26 -10.14
C ASP A 76 -10.91 -8.75 -10.15
N TYR A 77 -11.01 -9.37 -8.96
CA TYR A 77 -11.39 -10.77 -8.84
C TYR A 77 -12.81 -11.03 -9.31
N LEU A 78 -13.72 -10.06 -9.19
CA LEU A 78 -15.08 -10.16 -9.75
C LEU A 78 -15.07 -10.37 -11.27
N LEU A 79 -14.01 -9.95 -11.99
CA LEU A 79 -13.89 -10.20 -13.44
C LEU A 79 -13.71 -11.69 -13.78
N LYS A 80 -13.32 -12.53 -12.81
CA LYS A 80 -13.29 -13.99 -12.95
C LYS A 80 -14.67 -14.64 -12.79
N GLY A 81 -15.66 -13.85 -12.38
CA GLY A 81 -17.04 -14.30 -12.21
C GLY A 81 -17.27 -15.28 -11.05
N PRO A 82 -16.57 -15.19 -9.90
CA PRO A 82 -16.89 -16.05 -8.77
C PRO A 82 -18.32 -15.82 -8.31
N THR A 83 -18.94 -16.85 -7.74
CA THR A 83 -20.33 -16.81 -7.28
C THR A 83 -20.55 -15.69 -6.25
N ARG A 84 -19.57 -15.48 -5.35
CA ARG A 84 -19.65 -14.42 -4.34
C ARG A 84 -18.28 -14.06 -3.80
N ILE A 85 -18.08 -12.77 -3.52
CA ILE A 85 -16.94 -12.28 -2.73
C ILE A 85 -17.44 -11.59 -1.47
N HIS A 86 -17.01 -12.08 -0.31
CA HIS A 86 -17.17 -11.45 0.99
C HIS A 86 -15.96 -10.52 1.24
N ALA A 87 -16.13 -9.22 1.00
CA ALA A 87 -15.11 -8.22 1.27
C ALA A 87 -15.21 -7.73 2.72
N VAL A 88 -14.22 -8.06 3.55
CA VAL A 88 -14.20 -7.76 4.99
C VAL A 88 -13.01 -6.89 5.38
N ASP A 89 -13.21 -5.92 6.27
CA ASP A 89 -12.11 -5.11 6.79
C ASP A 89 -12.37 -4.74 8.25
N ALA A 90 -11.29 -4.65 9.04
CA ALA A 90 -11.37 -4.15 10.41
C ALA A 90 -11.57 -2.62 10.45
N ASN A 91 -11.21 -1.91 9.38
CA ASN A 91 -11.47 -0.49 9.23
C ASN A 91 -12.66 -0.28 8.27
N PRO A 92 -13.85 0.08 8.78
CA PRO A 92 -15.05 0.22 7.94
C PRO A 92 -14.94 1.31 6.86
N ARG A 93 -13.95 2.21 6.93
CA ARG A 93 -13.67 3.20 5.86
C ARG A 93 -13.18 2.56 4.58
N GLN A 94 -12.53 1.40 4.67
CA GLN A 94 -12.11 0.60 3.52
C GLN A 94 -13.32 0.02 2.81
N ASN A 95 -14.27 -0.53 3.56
CA ASN A 95 -15.57 -0.94 3.03
C ASN A 95 -16.33 0.24 2.42
N ALA A 96 -16.31 1.41 3.05
CA ALA A 96 -16.94 2.61 2.49
C ALA A 96 -16.30 3.04 1.16
N LEU A 97 -14.99 2.83 0.95
CA LEU A 97 -14.33 3.10 -0.33
C LEU A 97 -14.71 2.08 -1.40
N LEU A 98 -14.74 0.79 -1.07
CA LEU A 98 -15.25 -0.24 -1.99
C LEU A 98 -16.71 0.05 -2.37
N GLU A 99 -17.54 0.41 -1.40
CA GLU A 99 -18.94 0.74 -1.64
C GLU A 99 -19.10 1.95 -2.57
N LEU A 100 -18.30 3.00 -2.37
CA LEU A 100 -18.28 4.16 -3.28
C LEU A 100 -17.93 3.73 -4.72
N LYS A 101 -16.92 2.88 -4.90
CA LYS A 101 -16.55 2.36 -6.23
C LYS A 101 -17.69 1.57 -6.86
N LEU A 102 -18.35 0.68 -6.09
CA LEU A 102 -19.48 -0.11 -6.56
C LEU A 102 -20.67 0.78 -6.96
N VAL A 103 -20.96 1.83 -6.20
CA VAL A 103 -22.00 2.80 -6.55
C VAL A 103 -21.63 3.56 -7.82
N CYS A 104 -20.38 4.03 -7.95
CA CYS A 104 -19.92 4.70 -9.17
C CYS A 104 -20.03 3.78 -10.39
N ILE A 105 -19.60 2.52 -10.31
CA ILE A 105 -19.70 1.54 -11.42
C ILE A 105 -21.15 1.34 -11.88
N ARG A 106 -22.12 1.42 -10.96
CA ARG A 106 -23.54 1.23 -11.28
C ARG A 106 -24.25 2.50 -11.76
N ALA A 107 -23.72 3.68 -11.46
CA ALA A 107 -24.43 4.95 -11.63
C ALA A 107 -23.78 5.88 -12.66
N LEU A 108 -22.50 5.69 -12.99
CA LEU A 108 -21.72 6.58 -13.85
C LEU A 108 -21.25 5.85 -15.10
N ASP A 109 -21.03 6.63 -16.16
CA ASP A 109 -20.29 6.17 -17.33
C ASP A 109 -18.80 5.98 -17.01
N PHE A 110 -18.11 5.23 -17.87
CA PHE A 110 -16.71 4.86 -17.66
C PHE A 110 -15.80 6.09 -17.52
N GLU A 111 -16.03 7.14 -18.31
CA GLU A 111 -15.22 8.35 -18.32
C GLU A 111 -15.24 9.06 -16.97
N ASP A 112 -16.43 9.24 -16.38
CA ASP A 112 -16.59 9.87 -15.07
C ASP A 112 -15.98 8.99 -13.97
N PHE A 113 -16.19 7.67 -14.04
CA PHE A 113 -15.56 6.72 -13.13
C PHE A 113 -14.02 6.80 -13.21
N PHE A 114 -13.47 6.80 -14.43
CA PHE A 114 -12.04 6.82 -14.66
C PHE A 114 -11.41 8.16 -14.27
N GLN A 115 -12.12 9.27 -14.39
CA GLN A 115 -11.65 10.54 -13.84
C GLN A 115 -11.56 10.47 -12.31
N ILE A 116 -12.63 10.04 -11.63
CA ILE A 116 -12.67 9.96 -10.15
C ILE A 116 -11.56 9.06 -9.62
N PHE A 117 -11.39 7.85 -10.16
CA PHE A 117 -10.47 6.85 -9.61
C PHE A 117 -9.18 6.66 -10.40
N GLY A 118 -9.23 6.67 -11.74
CA GLY A 118 -8.04 6.54 -12.59
C GLY A 118 -7.13 7.76 -12.51
N HIS A 119 -7.67 8.96 -12.72
CA HIS A 119 -6.95 10.23 -12.55
C HIS A 119 -6.96 10.75 -11.10
N GLY A 120 -7.81 10.16 -10.25
CA GLY A 120 -7.87 10.46 -8.83
C GLY A 120 -8.60 11.77 -8.51
N GLY A 121 -9.42 12.31 -9.43
CA GLY A 121 -10.18 13.52 -9.17
C GLY A 121 -11.11 13.92 -10.31
N HIS A 122 -12.17 14.66 -9.97
CA HIS A 122 -13.18 15.10 -10.90
C HIS A 122 -13.61 16.55 -10.59
N VAL A 123 -13.66 17.41 -11.62
CA VAL A 123 -14.06 18.83 -11.45
C VAL A 123 -15.50 18.99 -10.97
N ALA A 124 -16.40 18.12 -11.44
CA ALA A 124 -17.80 18.06 -11.02
C ALA A 124 -18.07 17.14 -9.82
N MET A 125 -17.05 16.73 -9.05
CA MET A 125 -17.19 15.73 -7.99
C MET A 125 -18.31 16.06 -6.99
N SER A 126 -18.40 17.30 -6.53
CA SER A 126 -19.44 17.71 -5.56
C SER A 126 -20.86 17.48 -6.10
N ARG A 127 -21.09 17.81 -7.39
CA ARG A 127 -22.38 17.58 -8.06
C ARG A 127 -22.68 16.09 -8.21
N ILE A 128 -21.70 15.33 -8.72
CA ILE A 128 -21.83 13.87 -8.93
C ILE A 128 -22.12 13.17 -7.60
N TYR A 129 -21.35 13.50 -6.57
CA TYR A 129 -21.53 12.95 -5.24
C TYR A 129 -22.93 13.21 -4.71
N CYS A 130 -23.36 14.47 -4.66
CA CYS A 130 -24.64 14.84 -4.05
C CYS A 130 -25.86 14.26 -4.79
N ARG A 131 -25.81 14.20 -6.13
CA ARG A 131 -26.95 13.77 -6.95
C ARG A 131 -26.97 12.27 -7.23
N GLU A 132 -25.84 11.70 -7.63
CA GLU A 132 -25.81 10.33 -8.16
C GLU A 132 -25.38 9.31 -7.10
N LEU A 133 -24.39 9.65 -6.27
CA LEU A 133 -23.72 8.69 -5.39
C LEU A 133 -24.34 8.65 -3.98
N ARG A 134 -24.48 9.82 -3.34
CA ARG A 134 -24.90 9.97 -1.95
C ARG A 134 -26.21 9.23 -1.61
N PRO A 135 -27.28 9.26 -2.44
CA PRO A 135 -28.54 8.57 -2.12
C PRO A 135 -28.42 7.05 -2.11
N ARG A 136 -27.41 6.48 -2.79
CA ARG A 136 -27.21 5.04 -2.99
C ARG A 136 -26.25 4.41 -1.98
N LEU A 137 -25.60 5.24 -1.15
CA LEU A 137 -24.68 4.79 -0.11
C LEU A 137 -25.44 4.42 1.17
N SER A 138 -24.93 3.40 1.85
CA SER A 138 -25.25 3.02 3.22
C SER A 138 -24.98 4.17 4.19
N ASP A 139 -25.61 4.14 5.37
CA ASP A 139 -25.53 5.24 6.33
C ASP A 139 -24.08 5.54 6.76
N PHE A 140 -23.27 4.50 7.00
CA PHE A 140 -21.86 4.69 7.35
C PHE A 140 -21.06 5.30 6.21
N ALA A 141 -21.17 4.73 5.00
CA ALA A 141 -20.42 5.22 3.85
C ALA A 141 -20.84 6.65 3.48
N ARG A 142 -22.13 6.96 3.55
CA ARG A 142 -22.67 8.31 3.37
C ARG A 142 -22.11 9.29 4.40
N ALA A 143 -22.17 8.97 5.69
CA ALA A 143 -21.64 9.85 6.74
C ALA A 143 -20.11 10.05 6.63
N TYR A 144 -19.39 9.06 6.12
CA TYR A 144 -17.97 9.17 5.84
C TYR A 144 -17.71 10.08 4.62
N TRP A 145 -18.34 9.82 3.49
CA TRP A 145 -18.10 10.57 2.26
C TRP A 145 -18.73 11.97 2.25
N ASP A 146 -19.78 12.23 3.02
CA ASP A 146 -20.31 13.58 3.23
C ASP A 146 -19.21 14.53 3.74
N ARG A 147 -18.33 14.01 4.61
CA ARG A 147 -17.19 14.75 5.16
C ARG A 147 -15.94 14.76 4.27
N ASN A 148 -15.84 13.85 3.30
CA ASN A 148 -14.57 13.58 2.59
C ASN A 148 -14.68 13.56 1.05
N HIS A 149 -15.85 13.74 0.43
CA HIS A 149 -15.99 13.69 -1.03
C HIS A 149 -15.12 14.74 -1.75
N SER A 150 -14.82 15.86 -1.10
CA SER A 150 -13.89 16.88 -1.57
C SER A 150 -12.45 16.36 -1.78
N TRP A 151 -12.13 15.16 -1.29
CA TRP A 151 -10.86 14.48 -1.57
C TRP A 151 -10.68 14.13 -3.05
N PHE A 152 -11.80 13.99 -3.77
CA PHE A 152 -11.85 13.76 -5.21
C PHE A 152 -12.16 15.04 -6.00
N GLU A 153 -12.27 16.21 -5.37
CA GLU A 153 -12.42 17.47 -6.10
C GLU A 153 -11.09 17.86 -6.74
N GLN A 154 -11.08 17.96 -8.06
CA GLN A 154 -9.91 18.42 -8.81
C GLN A 154 -9.96 19.95 -8.96
N ARG A 155 -9.46 20.70 -7.98
CA ARG A 155 -9.40 22.17 -8.05
C ARG A 155 -8.14 22.66 -8.75
N ASN A 156 -7.06 21.89 -8.67
CA ASN A 156 -5.82 22.10 -9.42
C ASN A 156 -5.21 20.76 -9.85
N ARG A 157 -4.21 20.80 -10.75
CA ARG A 157 -3.56 19.58 -11.30
C ARG A 157 -2.83 18.71 -10.26
N ARG A 158 -2.59 19.22 -9.05
CA ARG A 158 -1.93 18.49 -7.96
C ARG A 158 -2.93 17.86 -6.99
N ASP A 159 -4.21 18.21 -7.08
CA ASP A 159 -5.25 17.61 -6.27
C ASP A 159 -5.55 16.21 -6.81
N SER A 160 -5.31 15.21 -5.97
CA SER A 160 -5.64 13.83 -6.29
C SER A 160 -5.92 13.05 -5.03
N PHE A 161 -6.88 12.14 -5.12
CA PHE A 161 -7.21 11.15 -4.12
C PHE A 161 -6.00 10.26 -3.74
N TYR A 162 -5.07 10.05 -4.68
CA TYR A 162 -3.82 9.31 -4.43
C TYR A 162 -2.92 9.94 -3.35
N TYR A 163 -3.17 11.20 -2.99
CA TYR A 163 -2.46 11.92 -1.92
C TYR A 163 -3.32 12.13 -0.67
N ARG A 164 -4.37 11.32 -0.48
CA ARG A 164 -5.28 11.34 0.68
C ARG A 164 -5.20 10.04 1.48
N GLY A 165 -5.67 10.07 2.74
CA GLY A 165 -5.51 8.94 3.67
C GLY A 165 -4.05 8.73 4.14
N LEU A 166 -3.79 7.62 4.83
CA LEU A 166 -2.48 7.30 5.38
C LEU A 166 -1.46 6.97 4.28
N SER A 167 -1.83 6.11 3.34
CA SER A 167 -1.04 5.83 2.12
C SER A 167 -0.76 7.10 1.31
N GLY A 168 -1.71 8.02 1.23
CA GLY A 168 -1.50 9.33 0.60
C GLY A 168 -0.46 10.21 1.30
N VAL A 169 -0.30 10.10 2.63
CA VAL A 169 0.80 10.77 3.35
C VAL A 169 2.14 10.22 2.87
N VAL A 170 2.27 8.90 2.76
CA VAL A 170 3.49 8.23 2.25
C VAL A 170 3.78 8.70 0.82
N ALA A 171 2.77 8.71 -0.04
CA ALA A 171 2.89 9.16 -1.42
C ALA A 171 3.35 10.63 -1.52
N ARG A 172 2.86 11.53 -0.66
CA ARG A 172 3.31 12.93 -0.61
C ARG A 172 4.76 13.05 -0.15
N LEU A 173 5.18 12.27 0.86
CA LEU A 173 6.57 12.24 1.33
C LEU A 173 7.50 11.73 0.23
N PHE A 174 7.10 10.67 -0.48
CA PHE A 174 7.85 10.16 -1.62
C PHE A 174 7.97 11.21 -2.74
N ARG A 175 6.86 11.86 -3.11
CA ARG A 175 6.87 12.95 -4.12
C ARG A 175 7.77 14.11 -3.70
N LEU A 176 7.75 14.51 -2.43
CA LEU A 176 8.64 15.56 -1.91
C LEU A 176 10.11 15.14 -1.99
N TYR A 177 10.41 13.91 -1.59
CA TYR A 177 11.74 13.33 -1.61
C TYR A 177 12.32 13.25 -3.04
N THR A 178 11.54 12.77 -4.03
CA THR A 178 12.00 12.71 -5.42
C THR A 178 12.10 14.09 -6.06
N THR A 179 11.20 15.03 -5.73
CA THR A 179 11.27 16.42 -6.23
C THR A 179 12.49 17.16 -5.70
N ALA A 180 12.87 16.92 -4.43
CA ALA A 180 14.10 17.47 -3.85
C ALA A 180 15.39 16.83 -4.41
N ARG A 181 15.29 15.73 -5.17
CA ARG A 181 16.42 15.00 -5.76
C ARG A 181 16.20 14.77 -7.26
N PRO A 182 16.37 15.81 -8.12
CA PRO A 182 16.06 15.73 -9.54
C PRO A 182 16.77 14.59 -10.28
N ARG A 183 18.02 14.29 -9.93
CA ARG A 183 18.76 13.15 -10.50
C ARG A 183 18.06 11.82 -10.24
N LEU A 184 17.64 11.58 -9.00
CA LEU A 184 16.89 10.37 -8.64
C LEU A 184 15.57 10.30 -9.40
N LYS A 185 14.84 11.42 -9.51
CA LYS A 185 13.59 11.47 -10.27
C LYS A 185 13.80 11.10 -11.74
N VAL A 186 14.82 11.67 -12.39
CA VAL A 186 15.16 11.35 -13.78
C VAL A 186 15.52 9.87 -13.93
N SER A 187 16.36 9.32 -13.05
CA SER A 187 16.73 7.90 -13.11
C SER A 187 15.54 6.97 -12.87
N LEU A 188 14.61 7.32 -11.97
CA LEU A 188 13.35 6.58 -11.79
C LEU A 188 12.48 6.61 -13.05
N LEU A 189 12.38 7.75 -13.74
CA LEU A 189 11.63 7.84 -15.00
C LEU A 189 12.28 7.00 -16.10
N LYS A 190 13.61 7.07 -16.25
CA LYS A 190 14.35 6.21 -17.19
C LYS A 190 14.11 4.73 -16.92
N LEU A 191 14.12 4.33 -15.65
CA LEU A 191 13.84 2.95 -15.25
C LEU A 191 12.41 2.52 -15.66
N MET A 192 11.41 3.39 -15.52
CA MET A 192 10.03 3.13 -15.98
C MET A 192 9.91 3.06 -17.51
N GLU A 193 10.89 3.59 -18.24
CA GLU A 193 10.96 3.64 -19.71
C GLU A 193 11.91 2.57 -20.28
N ALA A 194 12.51 1.72 -19.43
CA ALA A 194 13.40 0.66 -19.87
C ALA A 194 12.64 -0.42 -20.67
N ASP A 195 13.18 -0.77 -21.83
CA ASP A 195 12.59 -1.77 -22.74
C ASP A 195 12.89 -3.21 -22.29
N THR A 196 14.02 -3.44 -21.62
CA THR A 196 14.47 -4.76 -21.18
C THR A 196 14.78 -4.79 -19.67
N LEU A 197 14.72 -6.00 -19.07
CA LEU A 197 15.10 -6.20 -17.67
C LEU A 197 16.60 -5.94 -17.45
N GLU A 198 17.43 -6.21 -18.45
CA GLU A 198 18.86 -5.94 -18.44
C GLU A 198 19.13 -4.43 -18.34
N ASP A 199 18.48 -3.61 -19.18
CA ASP A 199 18.58 -2.15 -19.11
C ASP A 199 18.05 -1.61 -17.77
N GLN A 200 16.93 -2.18 -17.29
CA GLN A 200 16.36 -1.84 -15.99
C GLN A 200 17.37 -2.11 -14.86
N ARG A 201 18.03 -3.27 -14.86
CA ARG A 201 19.07 -3.62 -13.87
C ARG A 201 20.24 -2.66 -13.94
N GLU A 202 20.71 -2.31 -15.13
CA GLU A 202 21.84 -1.38 -15.29
C GLU A 202 21.49 0.02 -14.75
N ILE A 203 20.33 0.56 -15.13
CA ILE A 203 19.85 1.87 -14.64
C ILE A 203 19.72 1.85 -13.12
N TYR A 204 19.14 0.77 -12.58
CA TYR A 204 18.97 0.62 -11.14
C TYR A 204 20.32 0.56 -10.40
N ASP A 205 21.19 -0.36 -10.79
CA ASP A 205 22.46 -0.63 -10.10
C ASP A 205 23.41 0.58 -10.19
N ARG A 206 23.46 1.27 -11.34
CA ARG A 206 24.36 2.40 -11.58
C ARG A 206 23.83 3.72 -11.03
N GLU A 207 22.56 4.02 -11.25
CA GLU A 207 22.00 5.35 -10.97
C GLU A 207 21.19 5.36 -9.67
N ILE A 208 20.21 4.46 -9.52
CA ILE A 208 19.21 4.56 -8.45
C ILE A 208 19.74 4.03 -7.11
N ARG A 209 20.25 2.80 -7.11
CA ARG A 209 20.65 2.04 -5.92
C ARG A 209 21.61 2.82 -5.00
N PRO A 210 22.67 3.49 -5.52
CA PRO A 210 23.58 4.29 -4.69
C PRO A 210 22.91 5.53 -4.07
N MET A 211 21.90 6.10 -4.75
CA MET A 211 21.18 7.30 -4.30
C MET A 211 20.13 6.99 -3.23
N ILE A 212 19.53 5.80 -3.26
CA ILE A 212 18.50 5.39 -2.30
C ILE A 212 19.09 4.72 -1.05
N PHE A 213 20.14 3.91 -1.15
CA PHE A 213 20.70 3.19 0.00
C PHE A 213 21.91 3.87 0.62
N SER A 214 21.82 5.18 0.86
CA SER A 214 22.82 5.86 1.68
C SER A 214 22.72 5.39 3.14
N GLN A 215 23.80 5.55 3.92
CA GLN A 215 23.81 5.20 5.35
C GLN A 215 22.66 5.88 6.13
N GLN A 216 22.31 7.11 5.77
CA GLN A 216 21.19 7.83 6.40
C GLN A 216 19.83 7.21 6.05
N MET A 217 19.62 6.74 4.81
CA MET A 217 18.37 6.08 4.44
C MET A 217 18.23 4.72 5.13
N ASN A 218 19.32 3.94 5.19
CA ASN A 218 19.32 2.67 5.93
C ASN A 218 18.97 2.89 7.41
N TRP A 219 19.46 3.97 8.01
CA TRP A 219 19.06 4.37 9.35
C TRP A 219 17.57 4.73 9.44
N ILE A 220 17.01 5.49 8.49
CA ILE A 220 15.57 5.84 8.47
C ILE A 220 14.69 4.59 8.33
N LEU A 221 15.05 3.67 7.44
CA LEU A 221 14.34 2.41 7.22
C LEU A 221 14.42 1.48 8.43
N SER A 222 15.49 1.56 9.23
CA SER A 222 15.62 0.80 10.47
C SER A 222 14.71 1.30 11.61
N ARG A 223 14.03 2.45 11.47
CA ARG A 223 13.17 3.02 12.52
C ARG A 223 11.77 2.39 12.54
N GLN A 224 11.29 2.02 13.73
CA GLN A 224 9.97 1.41 13.94
C GLN A 224 8.80 2.23 13.39
N MET A 225 8.87 3.56 13.46
CA MET A 225 7.81 4.44 12.97
C MET A 225 7.66 4.35 11.44
N THR A 226 8.78 4.23 10.72
CA THR A 226 8.81 4.02 9.26
C THR A 226 8.15 2.69 8.90
N MET A 227 8.43 1.63 9.68
CA MET A 227 7.84 0.30 9.45
C MET A 227 6.33 0.26 9.69
N ASN A 228 5.86 0.94 10.73
CA ASN A 228 4.43 1.07 11.00
C ASN A 228 3.72 1.83 9.86
N LEU A 229 4.37 2.86 9.30
CA LEU A 229 3.84 3.64 8.18
C LEU A 229 3.80 2.83 6.87
N LEU A 230 4.77 1.94 6.67
CA LEU A 230 4.83 1.00 5.55
C LEU A 230 3.96 -0.26 5.76
N GLY A 231 3.20 -0.32 6.85
CA GLY A 231 2.25 -1.41 7.09
C GLY A 231 2.88 -2.74 7.49
N VAL A 232 4.11 -2.74 8.04
CA VAL A 232 4.73 -3.95 8.61
C VAL A 232 4.48 -4.00 10.12
N PRO A 233 3.49 -4.78 10.59
CA PRO A 233 3.15 -4.83 12.01
C PRO A 233 4.23 -5.53 12.86
N HIS A 234 4.31 -5.10 14.12
CA HIS A 234 5.30 -5.50 15.13
C HIS A 234 5.55 -7.03 15.28
N PRO A 235 4.55 -7.94 15.13
CA PRO A 235 4.79 -9.38 15.27
C PRO A 235 5.67 -10.00 14.18
N LYS A 236 5.75 -9.40 12.97
CA LYS A 236 6.58 -9.93 11.86
C LYS A 236 8.06 -9.54 11.97
N ARG A 237 8.40 -8.60 12.86
CA ARG A 237 9.77 -8.06 12.99
C ARG A 237 10.75 -9.07 13.58
N ARG A 238 10.36 -9.83 14.61
CA ARG A 238 11.25 -10.82 15.24
C ARG A 238 11.64 -11.96 14.30
N GLU A 239 10.75 -12.31 13.37
CA GLU A 239 11.04 -13.33 12.37
C GLU A 239 11.95 -12.79 11.26
N VAL A 240 11.68 -11.59 10.76
CA VAL A 240 12.55 -10.91 9.78
C VAL A 240 13.95 -10.62 10.35
N GLU A 241 14.05 -10.19 11.60
CA GLU A 241 15.33 -9.97 12.30
C GLU A 241 16.09 -11.27 12.58
N ARG A 242 15.40 -12.42 12.66
CA ARG A 242 16.04 -13.74 12.76
C ARG A 242 16.52 -14.27 11.41
N GLN A 243 15.81 -13.96 10.33
CA GLN A 243 16.08 -14.48 8.99
C GLN A 243 17.04 -13.59 8.17
N HIS A 244 17.14 -12.28 8.47
CA HIS A 244 18.02 -11.35 7.77
C HIS A 244 19.14 -10.82 8.66
N ARG A 245 20.39 -11.02 8.23
CA ARG A 245 21.62 -10.60 8.94
C ARG A 245 21.67 -9.09 9.22
N ASP A 246 21.08 -8.28 8.34
CA ASP A 246 21.00 -6.82 8.43
C ASP A 246 19.65 -6.32 9.00
N GLY A 247 18.87 -7.23 9.59
CA GLY A 247 17.54 -6.94 10.13
C GLY A 247 16.55 -6.44 9.08
N VAL A 248 15.58 -5.64 9.53
CA VAL A 248 14.48 -5.13 8.70
C VAL A 248 14.96 -4.23 7.56
N ALA A 249 16.00 -3.42 7.78
CA ALA A 249 16.57 -2.58 6.73
C ALA A 249 17.18 -3.43 5.60
N GLY A 250 17.84 -4.54 5.97
CA GLY A 250 18.29 -5.56 5.03
C GLY A 250 17.15 -6.14 4.20
N PHE A 251 16.09 -6.61 4.86
CA PHE A 251 14.90 -7.14 4.17
C PHE A 251 14.29 -6.12 3.19
N VAL A 252 14.10 -4.87 3.61
CA VAL A 252 13.54 -3.83 2.74
C VAL A 252 14.47 -3.57 1.55
N ARG A 253 15.78 -3.53 1.77
CA ARG A 253 16.77 -3.39 0.70
C ARG A 253 16.68 -4.56 -0.28
N ASP A 254 16.66 -5.79 0.22
CA ASP A 254 16.62 -7.00 -0.61
C ASP A 254 15.30 -7.08 -1.40
N ALA A 255 14.19 -6.67 -0.80
CA ALA A 255 12.89 -6.60 -1.47
C ALA A 255 12.88 -5.54 -2.61
N ILE A 256 13.42 -4.35 -2.36
CA ILE A 256 13.57 -3.32 -3.40
C ILE A 256 14.57 -3.79 -4.47
N ASP A 257 15.73 -4.35 -4.09
CA ASP A 257 16.71 -4.90 -5.02
C ASP A 257 16.05 -5.98 -5.90
N TYR A 258 15.21 -6.86 -5.33
CA TYR A 258 14.47 -7.87 -6.10
C TYR A 258 13.46 -7.23 -7.07
N VAL A 259 12.58 -6.34 -6.59
CA VAL A 259 11.56 -5.70 -7.42
C VAL A 259 12.18 -4.92 -8.57
N PHE A 260 13.22 -4.12 -8.30
CA PHE A 260 13.86 -3.26 -9.28
C PHE A 260 14.81 -4.00 -10.23
N ARG A 261 15.23 -5.22 -9.92
CA ARG A 261 16.14 -6.00 -10.77
C ARG A 261 15.49 -7.19 -11.46
N GLN A 262 14.41 -7.75 -10.90
CA GLN A 262 13.87 -9.04 -11.37
C GLN A 262 12.46 -8.94 -11.94
N LEU A 263 11.72 -7.88 -11.61
CA LEU A 263 10.36 -7.68 -12.11
C LEU A 263 10.32 -6.51 -13.09
N PRO A 264 9.64 -6.65 -14.25
CA PRO A 264 9.54 -5.58 -15.23
C PRO A 264 8.67 -4.45 -14.65
N ILE A 265 9.29 -3.37 -14.18
CA ILE A 265 8.56 -2.29 -13.49
C ILE A 265 7.68 -1.48 -14.46
N SER A 266 8.05 -1.43 -15.73
CA SER A 266 7.33 -0.69 -16.78
C SER A 266 5.88 -1.15 -16.97
N ASN A 267 5.56 -2.42 -16.65
CA ASN A 267 4.20 -2.95 -16.73
C ASN A 267 3.39 -2.80 -15.44
N ASN A 268 4.02 -2.34 -14.35
CA ASN A 268 3.35 -2.19 -13.07
C ASN A 268 2.70 -0.81 -12.97
N TYR A 269 1.40 -0.78 -13.26
CA TYR A 269 0.62 0.46 -13.27
C TYR A 269 0.47 1.10 -11.88
N PHE A 270 0.65 0.36 -10.78
CA PHE A 270 0.60 0.92 -9.43
C PHE A 270 1.83 1.80 -9.13
N TYR A 271 3.03 1.39 -9.55
CA TYR A 271 4.23 2.23 -9.42
C TYR A 271 4.17 3.45 -10.33
N THR A 272 3.55 3.32 -11.49
CA THR A 272 3.39 4.40 -12.46
C THR A 272 2.70 5.62 -11.84
N VAL A 273 1.59 5.42 -11.10
CA VAL A 273 0.87 6.50 -10.41
C VAL A 273 1.76 7.28 -9.45
N TYR A 274 2.60 6.60 -8.66
CA TYR A 274 3.42 7.28 -7.65
C TYR A 274 4.72 7.87 -8.20
N ILE A 275 5.27 7.32 -9.28
CA ILE A 275 6.53 7.76 -9.89
C ILE A 275 6.30 8.88 -10.92
N ARG A 276 5.32 8.71 -11.82
CA ARG A 276 4.99 9.71 -12.85
C ARG A 276 4.15 10.85 -12.29
N GLY A 277 3.28 10.53 -11.33
CA GLY A 277 2.52 11.47 -10.54
C GLY A 277 1.13 11.77 -11.07
#